data_AF-A0A519FVV7-F1
#
_entry.id   AF-A0A519FVV7-F1
#
_cell.length_a   1.000
_cell.length_b   1.000
_cell.length_c   1.000
_cell.angle_alpha   90.00
_cell.angle_beta   90.00
_cell.angle_gamma   90.00
#
_symmetry.space_group_name_H-M   'P 1'
#
loop_
_entity.id
_entity.type
_entity.pdbx_description
1 polymer ?
#
loop_
_entity_poly.entity_id
_entity_poly.type
_entity_poly.pdbx_seq_one_letter_code
_entity_poly.pdbx_strand_id
1 'polypeptide(L)'
;MTIVPETPEEELEQLPPALPPFTVTVASLTWERVHLTIRVRVEQTGPWDPPALPIPEAEGLDPAQPLTPVEPAPPVAFRIYDGGRSYPVPFDDEGGGVYALRINITSFVNRQGIPNGTWRIHLFADGHRAAPALFDGRELTYLDNASRVFLYDSNRAVLTVSFGIAENVHDTDRLDFLMRTYQLFRGKPKPKRRRWNPVKRVRSALLSDKRKQVYADKIYRIVNRWVGLKKGRILFASDQRVKIEGNLRRVQERMIERGLDAQFDMQYSFRL
;
A
#
# COMPACT_ATOMS: atom_id res chain seq x y z
N MET A 1 1.02 -13.60 67.81
CA MET A 1 0.72 -13.29 66.40
C MET A 1 1.56 -12.10 66.01
N THR A 2 2.73 -12.37 65.43
CA THR A 2 3.70 -11.34 65.04
C THR A 2 3.43 -11.04 63.57
N ILE A 3 2.96 -9.82 63.29
CA ILE A 3 2.72 -9.34 61.93
C ILE A 3 4.08 -8.90 61.38
N VAL A 4 4.60 -9.67 60.43
CA VAL A 4 5.77 -9.31 59.63
C VAL A 4 5.30 -8.28 58.59
N PRO A 5 5.93 -7.10 58.48
CA PRO A 5 5.58 -6.16 57.43
C PRO A 5 6.07 -6.68 56.08
N GLU A 6 5.13 -6.86 55.15
CA GLU A 6 5.43 -7.11 53.74
C GLU A 6 6.29 -5.95 53.21
N THR A 7 7.46 -6.32 52.71
CA THR A 7 8.36 -5.40 52.00
C THR A 7 7.72 -5.18 50.63
N PRO A 8 7.56 -3.93 50.14
CA PRO A 8 7.08 -3.73 48.79
C PRO A 8 8.17 -4.23 47.85
N GLU A 9 7.91 -5.38 47.22
CA GLU A 9 8.69 -5.88 46.11
C GLU A 9 8.80 -4.77 45.08
N GLU A 10 10.03 -4.34 44.87
CA GLU A 10 10.43 -3.48 43.77
C GLU A 10 9.89 -4.11 42.49
N GLU A 11 8.85 -3.51 41.90
CA GLU A 11 8.59 -3.62 40.48
C GLU A 11 9.87 -3.16 39.79
N LEU A 12 10.79 -4.10 39.55
CA LEU A 12 11.90 -3.96 38.64
C LEU A 12 11.29 -3.49 37.33
N GLU A 13 11.39 -2.19 37.10
CA GLU A 13 11.20 -1.53 35.83
C GLU A 13 12.15 -2.23 34.85
N GLN A 14 11.66 -3.31 34.23
CA GLN A 14 12.40 -4.08 33.26
C GLN A 14 12.68 -3.13 32.11
N LEU A 15 13.88 -2.55 32.12
CA LEU A 15 14.42 -1.75 31.04
C LEU A 15 14.13 -2.51 29.74
N PRO A 16 13.52 -1.86 28.74
CA PRO A 16 13.25 -2.52 27.47
C PRO A 16 14.55 -3.15 26.96
N PRO A 17 14.52 -4.38 26.43
CA PRO A 17 15.72 -5.09 26.05
C PRO A 17 16.56 -4.18 25.14
N ALA A 18 17.83 -4.01 25.51
CA ALA A 18 18.74 -3.14 24.79
C ALA A 18 18.76 -3.55 23.31
N LEU A 19 18.36 -2.63 22.43
CA LEU A 19 18.45 -2.89 21.00
C LEU A 19 19.93 -3.04 20.62
N PRO A 20 20.27 -3.99 19.74
CA PRO A 20 21.62 -4.11 19.22
C PRO A 20 22.12 -2.76 18.67
N PRO A 21 23.34 -2.30 19.03
CA PRO A 21 23.90 -1.02 18.62
C PRO A 21 24.46 -1.10 17.19
N PHE A 22 23.62 -1.56 16.26
CA PHE A 22 23.95 -1.63 14.85
C PHE A 22 23.06 -0.68 14.07
N THR A 23 23.70 0.19 13.31
CA THR A 23 23.05 1.04 12.33
C THR A 23 23.13 0.36 10.98
N VAL A 24 21.98 0.14 10.36
CA VAL A 24 21.87 -0.42 9.00
C VAL A 24 21.44 0.71 8.08
N THR A 25 22.19 0.96 7.01
CA THR A 25 21.89 2.02 6.03
C THR A 25 21.81 1.42 4.64
N VAL A 26 20.71 1.67 3.92
CA VAL A 26 20.56 1.25 2.53
C VAL A 26 21.46 2.11 1.64
N ALA A 27 22.41 1.47 0.97
CA ALA A 27 23.39 2.12 0.12
C ALA A 27 22.98 2.14 -1.36
N SER A 28 22.36 1.06 -1.87
CA SER A 28 21.85 1.02 -3.24
C SER A 28 20.77 -0.03 -3.45
N LEU A 29 19.97 0.19 -4.49
CA LEU A 29 18.92 -0.67 -5.00
C LEU A 29 19.22 -0.98 -6.48
N THR A 30 19.37 -2.26 -6.81
CA THR A 30 19.63 -2.69 -8.17
C THR A 30 18.68 -3.79 -8.58
N TRP A 31 18.32 -3.81 -9.86
CA TRP A 31 17.38 -4.76 -10.43
C TRP A 31 18.01 -5.56 -11.56
N GLU A 32 17.86 -6.88 -11.49
CA GLU A 32 18.04 -7.76 -12.63
C GLU A 32 16.72 -8.49 -12.90
N ARG A 33 15.92 -7.97 -13.84
CA ARG A 33 14.55 -8.43 -14.10
C ARG A 33 13.68 -8.40 -12.83
N VAL A 34 13.38 -9.57 -12.27
CA VAL A 34 12.56 -9.77 -11.05
C VAL A 34 13.40 -9.94 -9.79
N HIS A 35 14.72 -9.93 -9.91
CA HIS A 35 15.65 -10.01 -8.79
C HIS A 35 15.99 -8.60 -8.34
N LEU A 36 15.62 -8.28 -7.11
CA LEU A 36 16.00 -7.08 -6.41
C LEU A 36 17.22 -7.38 -5.55
N THR A 37 18.26 -6.57 -5.70
CA THR A 37 19.40 -6.55 -4.78
C THR A 37 19.40 -5.23 -4.03
N ILE A 38 19.29 -5.31 -2.70
CA ILE A 38 19.40 -4.17 -1.79
C ILE A 38 20.75 -4.27 -1.11
N ARG A 39 21.66 -3.34 -1.39
CA ARG A 39 22.92 -3.26 -0.64
C ARG A 39 22.72 -2.44 0.61
N VAL A 40 23.14 -2.97 1.74
CA VAL A 40 23.11 -2.28 3.02
C VAL A 40 24.52 -2.22 3.59
N ARG A 41 24.82 -1.12 4.28
CA ARG A 41 26.00 -0.97 5.13
C ARG A 41 25.57 -1.13 6.59
N VAL A 42 26.31 -1.92 7.34
CA VAL A 42 26.11 -2.15 8.77
C VAL A 42 27.30 -1.56 9.50
N GLU A 43 27.01 -0.64 10.42
CA GLU A 43 28.01 0.00 11.28
C GLU A 43 27.64 -0.28 12.74
N GLN A 44 28.60 -0.81 13.50
CA GLN A 44 28.44 -1.00 14.94
C GLN A 44 28.78 0.31 15.65
N THR A 45 27.81 0.89 16.34
CA THR A 45 27.94 2.20 16.99
C THR A 45 28.37 2.13 18.45
N GLY A 46 28.44 0.94 19.04
CA GLY A 46 28.86 0.73 20.42
C GLY A 46 29.17 -0.73 20.73
N PRO A 47 29.74 -1.02 21.92
CA PRO A 47 29.98 -2.40 22.36
C PRO A 47 28.65 -3.17 22.42
N TRP A 48 28.64 -4.40 21.92
CA TRP A 48 27.48 -5.28 21.96
C TRP A 48 27.85 -6.54 22.74
N ASP A 49 27.16 -6.74 23.85
CA ASP A 49 27.17 -7.99 24.62
C ASP A 49 25.74 -8.53 24.59
N PRO A 50 25.45 -9.56 23.79
CA PRO A 50 24.09 -10.02 23.59
C PRO A 50 23.53 -10.57 24.90
N PRO A 51 22.37 -10.07 25.38
CA PRO A 51 21.74 -10.69 26.53
C PRO A 51 21.37 -12.14 26.18
N ALA A 52 21.45 -13.03 27.18
CA ALA A 52 21.06 -14.42 26.97
C ALA A 52 19.62 -14.46 26.41
N LEU A 53 19.44 -15.09 25.25
CA LEU A 53 18.10 -15.29 24.69
C LEU A 53 17.26 -16.01 25.74
N PRO A 54 16.01 -15.58 26.00
CA PRO A 54 15.12 -16.33 26.87
C PRO A 54 14.98 -17.73 26.26
N ILE A 55 15.50 -18.73 26.97
CA ILE A 55 15.19 -20.13 26.69
C ILE A 55 13.67 -20.19 26.81
N PRO A 56 12.92 -20.66 25.78
CA PRO A 56 11.49 -20.79 25.93
C PRO A 56 11.25 -21.63 27.17
N GLU A 57 10.63 -21.02 28.19
CA GLU A 57 10.26 -21.72 29.42
C GLU A 57 9.48 -22.95 29.00
N ALA A 58 10.01 -24.10 29.37
CA ALA A 58 9.46 -25.41 29.07
C ALA A 58 8.17 -25.62 29.89
N GLU A 59 7.15 -24.78 29.67
CA GLU A 59 5.81 -25.06 30.16
C GLU A 59 5.24 -26.23 29.35
N GLY A 60 5.40 -27.44 29.90
CA GLY A 60 4.74 -28.65 29.43
C GLY A 60 5.57 -29.58 28.53
N LEU A 61 6.90 -29.48 28.49
CA LEU A 61 7.70 -30.51 27.83
C LEU A 61 7.74 -31.80 28.66
N ASP A 62 7.24 -32.88 28.06
CA ASP A 62 7.37 -34.26 28.52
C ASP A 62 8.87 -34.60 28.72
N PRO A 63 9.32 -35.02 29.92
CA PRO A 63 10.75 -35.24 30.24
C PRO A 63 11.43 -36.33 29.40
N ALA A 64 10.68 -37.03 28.54
CA ALA A 64 11.19 -38.04 27.62
C ALA A 64 11.45 -37.54 26.19
N GLN A 65 11.11 -36.28 25.84
CA GLN A 65 11.49 -35.76 24.53
C GLN A 65 12.95 -35.27 24.55
N PRO A 66 13.83 -35.80 23.67
CA PRO A 66 15.16 -35.25 23.52
C PRO A 66 15.02 -33.78 23.12
N LEU A 67 15.58 -32.87 23.93
CA LEU A 67 15.76 -31.47 23.57
C LEU A 67 16.53 -31.46 22.25
N THR A 68 15.86 -31.13 21.15
CA THR A 68 16.55 -30.84 19.90
C THR A 68 17.55 -29.73 20.21
N PRO A 69 18.84 -29.87 19.82
CA PRO A 69 19.80 -28.79 20.01
C PRO A 69 19.22 -27.55 19.34
N VAL A 70 18.90 -26.53 20.15
CA VAL A 70 18.52 -25.21 19.63
C VAL A 70 19.77 -24.71 18.93
N GLU A 71 19.78 -24.79 17.60
CA GLU A 71 20.89 -24.30 16.79
C GLU A 71 21.12 -22.83 17.17
N PRO A 72 22.36 -22.45 17.55
CA PRO A 72 22.62 -21.10 17.99
C PRO A 72 22.24 -20.12 16.88
N ALA A 73 21.58 -19.02 17.26
CA ALA A 73 21.18 -18.02 16.30
C ALA A 73 22.40 -17.55 15.49
N PRO A 74 22.27 -17.35 14.16
CA PRO A 74 23.38 -16.85 13.38
C PRO A 74 23.80 -15.47 13.92
N PRO A 75 25.11 -15.14 13.88
CA PRO A 75 25.62 -13.87 14.39
C PRO A 75 25.00 -12.68 13.66
N VAL A 76 24.67 -12.87 12.38
CA VAL A 76 24.02 -11.87 11.53
C VAL A 76 22.93 -12.53 10.70
N ALA A 77 21.73 -11.96 10.72
CA ALA A 77 20.66 -12.31 9.80
C ALA A 77 19.86 -11.08 9.38
N PHE A 78 19.30 -11.09 8.17
CA PHE A 78 18.41 -10.05 7.69
C PHE A 78 16.99 -10.57 7.54
N ARG A 79 16.01 -9.75 7.94
CA ARG A 79 14.58 -10.06 7.79
C ARG A 79 13.82 -8.83 7.33
N ILE A 80 12.75 -9.03 6.56
CA ILE A 80 11.76 -7.98 6.28
C ILE A 80 10.55 -8.12 7.21
N TYR A 81 10.03 -6.99 7.70
CA TYR A 81 8.95 -6.93 8.68
C TYR A 81 7.84 -5.96 8.27
N ASP A 82 6.58 -6.37 8.43
CA ASP A 82 5.37 -5.57 8.13
C ASP A 82 4.36 -5.69 9.29
N GLY A 83 4.73 -5.20 10.47
CA GLY A 83 3.88 -5.07 11.67
C GLY A 83 3.51 -6.37 12.40
N GLY A 84 3.35 -7.48 11.67
CA GLY A 84 3.02 -8.79 12.25
C GLY A 84 3.55 -9.99 11.45
N ARG A 85 4.21 -9.75 10.31
CA ARG A 85 4.84 -10.78 9.49
C ARG A 85 6.33 -10.51 9.36
N SER A 86 7.13 -11.58 9.45
CA SER A 86 8.58 -11.54 9.30
C SER A 86 9.04 -12.61 8.33
N TYR A 87 9.88 -12.25 7.37
CA TYR A 87 10.46 -13.19 6.42
C TYR A 87 11.98 -13.04 6.36
N PRO A 88 12.75 -14.15 6.39
CA PRO A 88 14.19 -14.10 6.21
C PRO A 88 14.53 -13.64 4.80
N VAL A 89 15.61 -12.87 4.67
CA VAL A 89 16.14 -12.39 3.40
C VAL A 89 17.51 -13.01 3.17
N PRO A 90 17.70 -13.80 2.11
CA PRO A 90 19.02 -14.27 1.70
C PRO A 90 19.95 -13.09 1.44
N PHE A 91 21.22 -13.22 1.84
CA PHE A 91 22.22 -12.18 1.64
C PHE A 91 23.59 -12.78 1.37
N ASP A 92 24.45 -12.01 0.72
CA ASP A 92 25.89 -12.27 0.66
C ASP A 92 26.62 -11.18 1.45
N ASP A 93 27.69 -11.57 2.14
CA ASP A 93 28.65 -10.64 2.74
C ASP A 93 29.65 -10.20 1.66
N GLU A 94 29.64 -8.91 1.32
CA GLU A 94 30.57 -8.30 0.35
C GLU A 94 31.85 -7.77 1.05
N GLY A 95 31.95 -7.91 2.38
CA GLY A 95 33.05 -7.45 3.21
C GLY A 95 32.89 -6.00 3.68
N GLY A 96 33.66 -5.62 4.71
CA GLY A 96 33.68 -4.24 5.22
C GLY A 96 32.34 -3.76 5.80
N GLY A 97 31.52 -4.68 6.32
CA GLY A 97 30.18 -4.37 6.83
C GLY A 97 29.14 -4.13 5.73
N VAL A 98 29.44 -4.48 4.48
CA VAL A 98 28.50 -4.35 3.36
C VAL A 98 27.87 -5.69 3.04
N TYR A 99 26.55 -5.72 2.93
CA TYR A 99 25.78 -6.92 2.64
C TYR A 99 24.86 -6.70 1.45
N ALA A 100 24.76 -7.70 0.57
CA ALA A 100 23.88 -7.70 -0.59
C ALA A 100 22.65 -8.58 -0.34
N LEU A 101 21.51 -7.98 0.00
CA LEU A 101 20.25 -8.67 0.26
C LEU A 101 19.57 -9.00 -1.08
N ARG A 102 19.31 -10.28 -1.34
CA ARG A 102 18.74 -10.77 -2.60
C ARG A 102 17.30 -11.20 -2.43
N ILE A 103 16.40 -10.52 -3.15
CA ILE A 103 14.96 -10.79 -3.11
C ILE A 103 14.48 -11.10 -4.52
N ASN A 104 13.99 -12.33 -4.75
CA ASN A 104 13.19 -12.64 -5.93
C ASN A 104 11.73 -12.33 -5.63
N ILE A 105 11.18 -11.28 -6.24
CA ILE A 105 9.83 -10.80 -5.93
C ILE A 105 8.72 -11.74 -6.41
N THR A 106 9.03 -12.66 -7.34
CA THR A 106 8.05 -13.61 -7.90
C THR A 106 8.12 -15.00 -7.27
N SER A 107 9.29 -15.36 -6.72
CA SER A 107 9.54 -16.62 -6.02
C SER A 107 10.36 -16.33 -4.76
N PHE A 108 9.66 -15.83 -3.76
CA PHE A 108 10.19 -15.49 -2.45
C PHE A 108 10.07 -16.71 -1.52
N VAL A 109 9.36 -16.62 -0.40
CA VAL A 109 9.18 -17.73 0.55
C VAL A 109 8.18 -18.75 0.02
N ASN A 110 8.48 -20.04 0.19
CA ASN A 110 7.65 -21.17 -0.25
C ASN A 110 7.27 -21.10 -1.74
N ARG A 111 8.15 -20.53 -2.58
CA ARG A 111 7.93 -20.31 -4.02
C ARG A 111 6.70 -19.44 -4.34
N GLN A 112 6.24 -18.64 -3.38
CA GLN A 112 5.20 -17.65 -3.59
C GLN A 112 5.81 -16.29 -3.90
N GLY A 113 5.09 -15.45 -4.63
CA GLY A 113 5.48 -14.05 -4.83
C GLY A 113 5.56 -13.30 -3.50
N ILE A 114 6.34 -12.22 -3.46
CA ILE A 114 6.45 -11.38 -2.27
C ILE A 114 5.03 -10.92 -1.85
N PRO A 115 4.62 -11.11 -0.58
CA PRO A 115 3.28 -10.76 -0.15
C PRO A 115 3.04 -9.26 -0.23
N ASN A 116 1.78 -8.84 -0.29
CA ASN A 116 1.45 -7.42 -0.21
C ASN A 116 1.77 -6.88 1.19
N GLY A 117 2.38 -5.70 1.30
CA GLY A 117 2.75 -5.12 2.59
C GLY A 117 3.65 -3.89 2.51
N THR A 118 3.92 -3.29 3.67
CA THR A 118 4.94 -2.24 3.84
C THR A 118 6.07 -2.79 4.68
N TRP A 119 7.12 -3.22 4.01
CA TRP A 119 8.25 -3.94 4.58
C TRP A 119 9.36 -2.98 5.03
N ARG A 120 9.82 -3.17 6.26
CA ARG A 120 11.06 -2.62 6.80
C ARG A 120 12.12 -3.71 6.86
N ILE A 121 13.37 -3.36 6.60
CA ILE A 121 14.50 -4.28 6.73
C ILE A 121 15.06 -4.17 8.14
N HIS A 122 15.31 -5.30 8.80
CA HIS A 122 15.97 -5.36 10.09
C HIS A 122 17.17 -6.29 10.03
N LEU A 123 18.25 -5.88 10.67
CA LEU A 123 19.34 -6.75 11.09
C LEU A 123 18.93 -7.47 12.38
N PHE A 124 19.28 -8.73 12.47
CA PHE A 124 19.27 -9.52 13.68
C PHE A 124 20.72 -9.87 14.02
N ALA A 125 21.19 -9.38 15.17
CA ALA A 125 22.50 -9.71 15.72
C ALA A 125 22.29 -10.66 16.91
N ASP A 126 22.82 -11.87 16.83
CA ASP A 126 22.67 -12.90 17.88
C ASP A 126 21.19 -13.12 18.27
N GLY A 127 20.30 -13.14 17.28
CA GLY A 127 18.85 -13.29 17.48
C GLY A 127 18.10 -12.03 17.94
N HIS A 128 18.81 -10.94 18.27
CA HIS A 128 18.20 -9.68 18.71
C HIS A 128 17.98 -8.74 17.53
N ARG A 129 16.78 -8.13 17.47
CA ARG A 129 16.37 -7.26 16.37
C ARG A 129 16.93 -5.85 16.56
N ALA A 130 17.76 -5.39 15.63
CA ALA A 130 18.19 -4.00 15.54
C ALA A 130 17.08 -3.07 15.00
N ALA A 131 17.32 -1.76 15.07
CA ALA A 131 16.41 -0.76 14.50
C ALA A 131 16.24 -0.94 12.96
N PRO A 132 15.14 -0.44 12.36
CA PRO A 132 14.93 -0.54 10.92
C PRO A 132 16.09 0.04 10.10
N ALA A 133 16.31 -0.46 8.88
CA ALA A 133 17.31 0.12 7.99
C ALA A 133 16.96 1.57 7.64
N LEU A 134 17.99 2.41 7.62
CA LEU A 134 17.93 3.83 7.28
C LEU A 134 18.09 4.06 5.78
N PHE A 135 17.65 5.22 5.32
CA PHE A 135 17.99 5.74 4.01
C PHE A 135 18.51 7.17 4.13
N ASP A 136 19.60 7.49 3.45
CA ASP A 136 20.10 8.87 3.38
C ASP A 136 19.12 9.70 2.52
N GLY A 137 18.40 10.61 3.16
CA GLY A 137 17.36 11.44 2.53
C GLY A 137 17.87 12.39 1.45
N ARG A 138 19.18 12.48 1.20
CA ARG A 138 19.76 13.35 0.16
C ARG A 138 19.34 12.95 -1.27
N GLU A 139 18.91 11.71 -1.49
CA GLU A 139 18.54 11.21 -2.82
C GLU A 139 17.15 10.56 -2.86
N LEU A 140 16.09 11.22 -2.37
CA LEU A 140 14.74 10.64 -2.40
C LEU A 140 14.25 10.26 -3.82
N THR A 141 14.64 11.03 -4.85
CA THR A 141 14.30 10.73 -6.25
C THR A 141 14.90 9.40 -6.73
N TYR A 142 16.00 8.93 -6.11
CA TYR A 142 16.57 7.63 -6.38
C TYR A 142 15.58 6.49 -6.05
N LEU A 143 14.83 6.61 -4.96
CA LEU A 143 13.83 5.61 -4.55
C LEU A 143 12.67 5.50 -5.54
N ASP A 144 12.22 6.63 -6.07
CA ASP A 144 11.18 6.68 -7.11
C ASP A 144 11.67 6.02 -8.40
N ASN A 145 12.90 6.34 -8.83
CA ASN A 145 13.51 5.75 -10.02
C ASN A 145 13.83 4.25 -9.87
N ALA A 146 14.14 3.82 -8.65
CA ALA A 146 14.36 2.41 -8.33
C ALA A 146 13.05 1.62 -8.24
N SER A 147 11.90 2.28 -8.08
CA SER A 147 10.60 1.61 -8.02
C SER A 147 10.24 0.98 -9.37
N ARG A 148 9.56 -0.18 -9.34
CA ARG A 148 9.25 -0.96 -10.54
C ARG A 148 7.80 -1.43 -10.56
N VAL A 149 7.27 -1.54 -11.78
CA VAL A 149 5.95 -2.07 -12.07
C VAL A 149 6.11 -3.24 -13.03
N PHE A 150 5.58 -4.40 -12.62
CA PHE A 150 5.65 -5.64 -13.37
C PHE A 150 4.25 -6.03 -13.83
N LEU A 151 4.00 -5.91 -15.14
CA LEU A 151 2.76 -6.38 -15.77
C LEU A 151 2.86 -7.87 -16.07
N TYR A 152 1.83 -8.62 -15.71
CA TYR A 152 1.72 -10.05 -16.00
C TYR A 152 0.27 -10.46 -16.26
N ASP A 153 0.05 -11.75 -16.53
CA ASP A 153 -1.27 -12.31 -16.88
C ASP A 153 -1.96 -11.55 -18.04
N SER A 154 -1.23 -11.34 -19.14
CA SER A 154 -1.74 -10.61 -20.32
C SER A 154 -2.31 -9.22 -19.96
N ASN A 155 -1.57 -8.44 -19.15
CA ASN A 155 -1.97 -7.12 -18.66
C ASN A 155 -3.26 -7.12 -17.81
N ARG A 156 -3.54 -8.23 -17.12
CA ARG A 156 -4.64 -8.33 -16.16
C ARG A 156 -4.16 -8.30 -14.73
N ALA A 157 -2.87 -8.44 -14.48
CA ALA A 157 -2.32 -8.33 -13.15
C ALA A 157 -1.06 -7.47 -13.16
N VAL A 158 -0.83 -6.78 -12.05
CA VAL A 158 0.31 -5.89 -11.84
C VAL A 158 0.90 -6.19 -10.48
N LEU A 159 2.22 -6.41 -10.41
CA LEU A 159 2.96 -6.35 -9.16
C LEU A 159 3.72 -5.02 -9.15
N THR A 160 3.48 -4.19 -8.14
CA THR A 160 4.24 -2.97 -7.90
C THR A 160 5.21 -3.20 -6.74
N VAL A 161 6.44 -2.73 -6.90
CA VAL A 161 7.42 -2.64 -5.83
C VAL A 161 7.88 -1.19 -5.80
N SER A 162 7.53 -0.47 -4.73
CA SER A 162 7.92 0.93 -4.56
C SER A 162 8.70 1.14 -3.28
N PHE A 163 9.62 2.10 -3.32
CA PHE A 163 10.46 2.44 -2.18
C PHE A 163 10.10 3.81 -1.64
N GLY A 164 10.39 4.05 -0.37
CA GLY A 164 10.19 5.35 0.24
C GLY A 164 10.78 5.37 1.64
N ILE A 165 10.41 6.41 2.38
CA ILE A 165 10.85 6.63 3.76
C ILE A 165 9.65 6.74 4.69
N ALA A 166 9.87 6.50 5.97
CA ALA A 166 9.02 6.94 7.06
C ALA A 166 9.85 7.72 8.06
N GLU A 167 9.30 8.84 8.52
CA GLU A 167 9.81 9.57 9.66
C GLU A 167 9.54 8.77 10.94
N ASN A 168 10.51 8.75 11.85
CA ASN A 168 10.31 8.16 13.15
C ASN A 168 9.68 9.19 14.11
N VAL A 169 8.64 8.79 14.82
CA VAL A 169 7.90 9.68 15.75
C VAL A 169 8.79 10.15 16.91
N HIS A 170 9.80 9.37 17.29
CA HIS A 170 10.70 9.67 18.39
C HIS A 170 12.02 10.31 17.93
N ASP A 171 12.31 10.27 16.63
CA ASP A 171 13.56 10.77 16.05
C ASP A 171 13.29 11.29 14.62
N THR A 172 13.00 12.58 14.51
CA THR A 172 12.62 13.21 13.23
C THR A 172 13.76 13.20 12.21
N ASP A 173 15.02 13.16 12.66
CA ASP A 173 16.19 13.11 11.78
C ASP A 173 16.41 11.70 11.21
N ARG A 174 15.70 10.70 11.75
CA ARG A 174 15.78 9.31 11.33
C ARG A 174 14.76 8.99 10.24
N LEU A 175 15.28 8.67 9.06
CA LEU A 175 14.50 8.26 7.90
C LEU A 175 14.57 6.74 7.73
N ASP A 176 13.53 6.04 8.19
CA ASP A 176 13.42 4.59 8.04
C ASP A 176 13.10 4.24 6.58
N PHE A 177 13.88 3.36 5.99
CA PHE A 177 13.64 2.82 4.65
C PHE A 177 12.41 1.92 4.61
N LEU A 178 11.56 2.14 3.60
CA LEU A 178 10.36 1.35 3.34
C LEU A 178 10.38 0.74 1.95
N MET A 179 10.01 -0.53 1.87
CA MET A 179 9.67 -1.22 0.62
C MET A 179 8.18 -1.59 0.64
N ARG A 180 7.40 -1.14 -0.33
CA ARG A 180 5.98 -1.46 -0.47
C ARG A 180 5.79 -2.40 -1.65
N THR A 181 5.02 -3.44 -1.43
CA THR A 181 4.67 -4.40 -2.50
C THR A 181 3.17 -4.55 -2.59
N TYR A 182 2.62 -4.46 -3.80
CA TYR A 182 1.20 -4.66 -4.04
C TYR A 182 0.94 -5.41 -5.34
N GLN A 183 0.20 -6.51 -5.23
CA GLN A 183 -0.37 -7.24 -6.34
C GLN A 183 -1.79 -6.74 -6.59
N LEU A 184 -2.03 -6.24 -7.80
CA LEU A 184 -3.28 -5.66 -8.25
C LEU A 184 -3.82 -6.50 -9.41
N PHE A 185 -5.11 -6.83 -9.37
CA PHE A 185 -5.77 -7.62 -10.41
C PHE A 185 -6.89 -6.83 -11.06
N ARG A 186 -6.95 -6.87 -12.39
CA ARG A 186 -8.07 -6.35 -13.16
C ARG A 186 -9.23 -7.33 -13.02
N GLY A 187 -10.31 -6.88 -12.39
CA GLY A 187 -11.54 -7.67 -12.28
C GLY A 187 -12.00 -8.14 -13.66
N LYS A 188 -12.26 -9.44 -13.81
CA LYS A 188 -12.95 -9.95 -15.01
C LYS A 188 -14.32 -9.27 -15.08
N PRO A 189 -14.75 -8.75 -16.25
CA PRO A 189 -16.09 -8.21 -16.37
C PRO A 189 -17.06 -9.30 -15.95
N LYS A 190 -17.86 -9.05 -14.90
CA LYS A 190 -18.85 -10.01 -14.40
C LYS A 190 -19.66 -10.47 -15.62
N PRO A 191 -19.76 -11.79 -15.88
CA PRO A 191 -20.53 -12.27 -17.01
C PRO A 191 -21.92 -11.68 -16.86
N LYS A 192 -22.34 -10.84 -17.82
CA LYS A 192 -23.70 -10.31 -17.83
C LYS A 192 -24.60 -11.53 -17.87
N ARG A 193 -25.24 -11.88 -16.74
CA ARG A 193 -26.26 -12.93 -16.70
C ARG A 193 -27.20 -12.61 -17.85
N ARG A 194 -27.14 -13.41 -18.91
CA ARG A 194 -27.94 -13.24 -20.11
C ARG A 194 -29.35 -13.64 -19.66
N ARG A 195 -30.05 -12.74 -18.95
CA ARG A 195 -31.47 -12.90 -18.66
C ARG A 195 -32.12 -12.94 -20.02
N TRP A 196 -32.44 -14.16 -20.45
CA TRP A 196 -33.15 -14.43 -21.68
C TRP A 196 -34.54 -13.85 -21.47
N ASN A 197 -34.69 -12.57 -21.80
CA ASN A 197 -35.93 -11.85 -21.60
C ASN A 197 -36.58 -11.68 -22.97
N PRO A 198 -37.46 -12.62 -23.39
CA PRO A 198 -38.07 -12.61 -24.72
C PRO A 198 -38.80 -11.29 -24.98
N VAL A 199 -39.36 -10.68 -23.95
CA VAL A 199 -40.01 -9.37 -24.00
C VAL A 199 -39.06 -8.25 -24.44
N LYS A 200 -37.78 -8.30 -24.02
CA LYS A 200 -36.77 -7.32 -24.48
C LYS A 200 -36.42 -7.49 -25.95
N ARG A 201 -36.43 -8.73 -26.46
CA ARG A 201 -36.15 -9.05 -27.89
C ARG A 201 -37.29 -8.57 -28.78
N VAL A 202 -38.54 -8.81 -28.36
CA VAL A 202 -39.75 -8.32 -29.05
C VAL A 202 -39.80 -6.80 -29.01
N ARG A 203 -39.53 -6.17 -27.85
CA ARG A 203 -39.41 -4.70 -27.77
C ARG A 203 -38.28 -4.16 -28.66
N SER A 204 -37.11 -4.78 -28.70
CA SER A 204 -36.00 -4.33 -29.56
C SER A 204 -36.27 -4.56 -31.06
N ALA A 205 -37.08 -5.55 -31.41
CA ALA A 205 -37.50 -5.79 -32.79
C ALA A 205 -38.55 -4.75 -33.24
N LEU A 206 -39.49 -4.39 -32.36
CA LEU A 206 -40.47 -3.31 -32.61
C LEU A 206 -39.81 -1.92 -32.58
N LEU A 207 -38.83 -1.71 -31.71
CA LEU A 207 -38.07 -0.47 -31.50
C LEU A 207 -36.63 -0.64 -32.01
N SER A 208 -36.43 -1.07 -33.26
CA SER A 208 -35.08 -1.10 -33.85
C SER A 208 -34.49 0.32 -33.90
N ASP A 209 -33.16 0.47 -33.91
CA ASP A 209 -32.51 1.78 -33.74
C ASP A 209 -32.90 2.82 -34.81
N LYS A 210 -33.21 2.36 -36.03
CA LYS A 210 -33.82 3.21 -37.08
C LYS A 210 -35.23 3.69 -36.71
N ARG A 211 -36.05 2.85 -36.08
CA ARG A 211 -37.39 3.22 -35.61
C ARG A 211 -37.34 4.05 -34.33
N LYS A 212 -36.35 3.85 -33.46
CA LYS A 212 -36.13 4.67 -32.27
C LYS A 212 -35.80 6.11 -32.63
N GLN A 213 -34.97 6.37 -33.64
CA GLN A 213 -34.74 7.74 -34.11
C GLN A 213 -36.03 8.37 -34.63
N VAL A 214 -36.81 7.65 -35.46
CA VAL A 214 -38.08 8.16 -35.98
C VAL A 214 -39.12 8.40 -34.88
N TYR A 215 -39.20 7.51 -33.88
CA TYR A 215 -40.09 7.68 -32.73
C TYR A 215 -39.59 8.75 -31.77
N ALA A 216 -38.29 8.84 -31.52
CA ALA A 216 -37.70 9.89 -30.71
C ALA A 216 -37.95 11.26 -31.34
N ASP A 217 -37.80 11.40 -32.65
CA ASP A 217 -38.14 12.63 -33.37
C ASP A 217 -39.62 12.98 -33.28
N LYS A 218 -40.51 11.99 -33.41
CA LYS A 218 -41.96 12.19 -33.28
C LYS A 218 -42.34 12.55 -31.84
N ILE A 219 -41.81 11.83 -30.85
CA ILE A 219 -42.05 12.09 -29.43
C ILE A 219 -41.46 13.43 -29.04
N TYR A 220 -40.25 13.76 -29.46
CA TYR A 220 -39.60 15.05 -29.21
C TYR A 220 -40.38 16.18 -29.87
N ARG A 221 -40.92 16.00 -31.09
CA ARG A 221 -41.82 16.98 -31.72
C ARG A 221 -43.17 17.09 -31.01
N ILE A 222 -43.77 15.99 -30.57
CA ILE A 222 -45.05 15.99 -29.84
C ILE A 222 -44.88 16.65 -28.46
N VAL A 223 -43.82 16.28 -27.74
CA VAL A 223 -43.46 16.84 -26.44
C VAL A 223 -43.07 18.31 -26.58
N ASN A 224 -42.24 18.72 -27.56
CA ASN A 224 -41.97 20.15 -27.78
C ASN A 224 -43.21 20.93 -28.22
N ARG A 225 -44.16 20.30 -28.93
CA ARG A 225 -45.42 20.93 -29.33
C ARG A 225 -46.38 21.13 -28.16
N TRP A 226 -46.34 20.25 -27.16
CA TRP A 226 -47.21 20.29 -25.98
C TRP A 226 -46.58 20.98 -24.77
N VAL A 227 -45.27 20.87 -24.60
CA VAL A 227 -44.53 21.37 -23.43
C VAL A 227 -43.85 22.71 -23.73
N GLY A 228 -43.60 23.02 -25.02
CA GLY A 228 -42.80 24.17 -25.42
C GLY A 228 -41.36 24.06 -24.92
N LEU A 229 -40.40 24.62 -25.65
CA LEU A 229 -39.10 24.90 -25.04
C LEU A 229 -39.36 25.94 -23.95
N LYS A 230 -39.20 25.58 -22.67
CA LYS A 230 -39.30 26.53 -21.56
C LYS A 230 -38.25 27.61 -21.76
N LYS A 231 -38.67 28.76 -22.28
CA LYS A 231 -37.83 29.95 -22.39
C LYS A 231 -37.37 30.33 -20.99
N GLY A 232 -36.09 30.67 -20.85
CA GLY A 232 -35.54 31.03 -19.54
C GLY A 232 -34.93 29.87 -18.76
N ARG A 233 -34.41 28.80 -19.37
CA ARG A 233 -33.73 27.72 -18.64
C ARG A 233 -32.31 27.53 -19.14
N ILE A 234 -31.34 27.51 -18.22
CA ILE A 234 -29.91 27.39 -18.52
C ILE A 234 -29.35 26.19 -17.74
N LEU A 235 -28.70 25.26 -18.44
CA LEU A 235 -28.09 24.07 -17.85
C LEU A 235 -26.57 24.21 -17.79
N PHE A 236 -26.02 24.20 -16.60
CA PHE A 236 -24.58 24.08 -16.36
C PHE A 236 -24.21 22.60 -16.22
N ALA A 237 -23.41 22.08 -17.14
CA ALA A 237 -23.00 20.68 -17.12
C ALA A 237 -21.47 20.52 -17.31
N SER A 238 -20.89 19.55 -16.61
CA SER A 238 -19.49 19.12 -16.81
C SER A 238 -19.38 17.61 -16.61
N ASP A 239 -18.64 16.97 -17.50
CA ASP A 239 -18.49 15.52 -17.58
C ASP A 239 -17.34 14.98 -16.71
N GLN A 240 -16.38 15.84 -16.33
CA GLN A 240 -15.15 15.45 -15.62
C GLN A 240 -15.06 16.02 -14.20
N ARG A 241 -16.10 16.69 -13.71
CA ARG A 241 -16.06 17.38 -12.41
C ARG A 241 -17.35 17.20 -11.65
N VAL A 242 -17.20 17.06 -10.34
CA VAL A 242 -18.29 16.80 -9.39
C VAL A 242 -19.01 18.09 -8.97
N LYS A 243 -18.42 19.26 -9.21
CA LYS A 243 -18.94 20.58 -8.83
C LYS A 243 -18.61 21.65 -9.87
N ILE A 244 -19.36 22.75 -9.84
CA ILE A 244 -19.11 23.92 -10.71
C ILE A 244 -17.86 24.67 -10.25
N GLU A 245 -16.84 24.74 -11.10
CA GLU A 245 -15.55 25.34 -10.77
C GLU A 245 -14.96 26.13 -11.93
N GLY A 246 -14.01 27.01 -11.62
CA GLY A 246 -13.27 27.78 -12.61
C GLY A 246 -14.18 28.70 -13.44
N ASN A 247 -14.02 28.64 -14.76
CA ASN A 247 -14.69 29.58 -15.67
C ASN A 247 -16.23 29.46 -15.63
N LEU A 248 -16.77 28.23 -15.50
CA LEU A 248 -18.21 27.99 -15.42
C LEU A 248 -18.82 28.62 -14.17
N ARG A 249 -18.11 28.56 -13.04
CA ARG A 249 -18.53 29.21 -11.79
C ARG A 249 -18.50 30.73 -11.93
N ARG A 250 -17.46 31.29 -12.57
CA ARG A 250 -17.33 32.73 -12.80
C ARG A 250 -18.42 33.29 -13.73
N VAL A 251 -18.87 32.51 -14.71
CA VAL A 251 -20.00 32.86 -15.57
C VAL A 251 -21.31 32.84 -14.77
N GLN A 252 -21.54 31.80 -13.95
CA GLN A 252 -22.71 31.72 -13.08
C GLN A 252 -22.78 32.91 -12.11
N GLU A 253 -21.68 33.23 -11.43
CA GLU A 253 -21.58 34.35 -10.49
C GLU A 253 -21.95 35.69 -11.18
N ARG A 254 -21.39 35.95 -12.37
CA ARG A 254 -21.74 37.15 -13.16
C ARG A 254 -23.19 37.17 -13.65
N MET A 255 -23.81 36.02 -13.85
CA MET A 255 -25.22 35.94 -14.23
C MET A 255 -26.11 36.28 -13.04
N ILE A 256 -25.79 35.79 -11.85
CA ILE A 256 -26.47 36.15 -10.60
C ILE A 256 -26.29 37.64 -10.29
N GLU A 257 -25.07 38.17 -10.41
CA GLU A 257 -24.77 39.61 -10.21
C GLU A 257 -25.61 40.52 -11.12
N ARG A 258 -26.01 40.04 -12.30
CA ARG A 258 -26.85 40.78 -13.25
C ARG A 258 -28.35 40.54 -13.06
N GLY A 259 -28.75 39.85 -11.98
CA GLY A 259 -30.13 39.51 -11.67
C GLY A 259 -30.77 38.53 -12.65
N LEU A 260 -29.95 37.75 -13.38
CA LEU A 260 -30.43 36.79 -14.37
C LEU A 260 -30.87 35.47 -13.74
N ASP A 261 -30.60 35.25 -12.46
CA ASP A 261 -31.12 34.14 -11.66
C ASP A 261 -32.62 34.26 -11.39
N ALA A 262 -33.15 35.49 -11.32
CA ALA A 262 -34.59 35.74 -11.24
C ALA A 262 -35.30 35.54 -12.61
N GLN A 263 -34.56 35.67 -13.71
CA GLN A 263 -35.09 35.58 -15.08
C GLN A 263 -34.91 34.19 -15.71
N PHE A 264 -33.91 33.44 -15.27
CA PHE A 264 -33.55 32.13 -15.81
C PHE A 264 -33.48 31.06 -14.72
N ASP A 265 -34.18 29.96 -14.92
CA ASP A 265 -34.09 28.72 -14.15
C ASP A 265 -32.76 28.02 -14.45
N MET A 266 -31.80 28.13 -13.52
CA MET A 266 -30.46 27.55 -13.64
C MET A 266 -30.43 26.13 -13.05
N GLN A 267 -30.06 25.15 -13.88
CA GLN A 267 -29.98 23.72 -13.52
C GLN A 267 -28.54 23.22 -13.61
N TYR A 268 -28.20 22.18 -12.83
CA TYR A 268 -26.84 21.66 -12.72
C TYR A 268 -26.80 20.15 -13.03
N SER A 269 -25.88 19.73 -13.89
CA SER A 269 -25.67 18.31 -14.21
C SER A 269 -24.17 17.98 -14.21
N PHE A 270 -23.71 17.41 -13.10
CA PHE A 270 -22.32 16.99 -12.91
C PHE A 270 -22.26 15.48 -12.73
N ARG A 271 -21.27 14.83 -13.36
CA ARG A 271 -21.08 13.37 -13.33
C ARG A 271 -19.64 13.03 -12.90
N LEU A 272 -19.50 11.87 -12.26
CA LEU A 272 -18.24 11.22 -11.84
C LEU A 272 -17.91 10.08 -12.81
#